data_AF-C5E880-F1
#
_entry.id   AF-C5E880-F1
#
_cell.length_a   1.000
_cell.length_b   1.000
_cell.length_c   1.000
_cell.angle_alpha   90.00
_cell.angle_beta   90.00
_cell.angle_gamma   90.00
#
_symmetry.space_group_name_H-M   'P 1'
#
loop_
_entity.id
_entity.type
_entity.pdbx_description
1 polymer ?
#
loop_
_entity_poly.entity_id
_entity_poly.type
_entity_poly.pdbx_seq_one_letter_code
_entity_poly.pdbx_strand_id
1 'polypeptide(L)'
;MKIAAVVAAAGLLGAAGLVSRSFYHADDVKPISTITSFSATDSAASRSATRGAINSADKNTTFVTVKINGDSRVVLGEKANMTTVKDVLETGDITLDPDDAVSPSLKSKVTEATVVTINRADADVETNDTEIAFNEVRKETSSLPKGQEKVETEGQKGIMETTSLIKRAGDKVISSNVFASWVKKAPVDKVILVGTGSTKSSSSADLGTTVPAGEVQSWAHQYLLDNGYSEADFTAANYIINHESGWSPTATNPTSGAYGLGQAYPGSKMASAGADWQTNYKTQFKWFISYCEQRYGGIVAAYNYWIAHNNY
;
A
#
# COMPACT_ATOMS: atom_id res chain seq x y z
N MET A 1 -1.65 28.42 5.71
CA MET A 1 -0.60 28.49 4.68
C MET A 1 -0.95 27.51 3.58
N LYS A 2 -1.15 28.00 2.35
CA LYS A 2 -1.37 27.16 1.17
C LYS A 2 -0.01 26.85 0.57
N ILE A 3 0.41 25.59 0.54
CA ILE A 3 1.59 25.18 -0.23
C ILE A 3 1.06 24.32 -1.38
N ALA A 4 0.93 24.97 -2.53
CA ALA A 4 0.77 24.31 -3.81
C ALA A 4 2.16 23.82 -4.24
N ALA A 5 2.32 22.50 -4.44
CA ALA A 5 3.49 21.93 -5.08
C ALA A 5 3.11 21.58 -6.52
N VAL A 6 3.43 22.51 -7.42
CA VAL A 6 3.54 22.27 -8.85
C VAL A 6 4.86 21.52 -9.06
N VAL A 7 4.83 20.32 -9.64
CA VAL A 7 6.04 19.69 -10.19
C VAL A 7 5.77 19.37 -11.65
N ALA A 8 6.64 19.93 -12.48
CA ALA A 8 6.56 20.05 -13.91
C ALA A 8 6.72 18.71 -14.62
N ALA A 9 5.89 18.51 -15.66
CA ALA A 9 6.14 17.54 -16.70
C ALA A 9 7.34 18.00 -17.54
N ALA A 10 8.48 17.32 -17.41
CA ALA A 10 9.59 17.45 -18.34
C ALA A 10 9.54 16.27 -19.31
N GLY A 11 9.01 16.52 -20.50
CA GLY A 11 9.18 15.63 -21.64
C GLY A 11 10.65 15.61 -22.07
N LEU A 12 11.16 14.42 -22.36
CA LEU A 12 12.38 14.25 -23.12
C LEU A 12 12.11 13.20 -24.21
N LEU A 13 11.90 13.72 -25.41
CA LEU A 13 12.05 13.04 -26.68
C LEU A 13 13.48 12.48 -26.79
N GLY A 14 13.60 11.16 -26.87
CA GLY A 14 14.80 10.46 -27.31
C GLY A 14 14.44 9.58 -28.50
N ALA A 15 14.51 10.15 -29.70
CA ALA A 15 14.32 9.43 -30.95
C ALA A 15 15.48 8.44 -31.16
N ALA A 16 15.18 7.15 -31.28
CA ALA A 16 16.03 6.18 -31.97
C ALA A 16 15.29 5.75 -33.23
N GLY A 17 15.62 6.41 -34.35
CA GLY A 17 14.99 6.19 -35.63
C GLY A 17 15.30 4.81 -36.20
N LEU A 18 14.24 4.05 -36.49
CA LEU A 18 14.28 2.98 -37.47
C LEU A 18 14.38 3.61 -38.85
N VAL A 19 15.53 3.48 -39.51
CA VAL A 19 15.68 3.86 -40.92
C VAL A 19 15.63 2.58 -41.75
N SER A 20 14.43 2.23 -42.24
CA SER A 20 14.27 1.32 -43.36
C SER A 20 14.65 2.05 -44.65
N ARG A 21 15.63 1.52 -45.39
CA ARG A 21 15.96 1.99 -46.74
C ARG A 21 15.76 0.83 -47.71
N SER A 22 14.64 0.89 -48.43
CA SER A 22 14.42 0.06 -49.61
C SER A 22 13.82 0.94 -50.69
N PHE A 23 14.62 1.46 -51.64
CA PHE A 23 14.12 1.85 -52.98
C PHE A 23 15.25 1.75 -54.03
N TYR A 24 15.07 0.77 -54.92
CA TYR A 24 15.43 0.58 -56.35
C TYR A 24 16.79 1.03 -56.92
N HIS A 25 17.51 0.05 -57.47
CA HIS A 25 17.88 0.04 -58.90
C HIS A 25 17.81 -1.39 -59.43
N ALA A 26 17.11 -1.54 -60.57
CA ALA A 26 17.06 -2.75 -61.37
C ALA A 26 18.20 -2.73 -62.38
N ASP A 27 18.88 -3.87 -62.55
CA ASP A 27 19.55 -4.26 -63.79
C ASP A 27 19.52 -5.80 -63.90
N ASP A 28 19.23 -6.26 -65.12
CA ASP A 28 18.91 -7.62 -65.54
C ASP A 28 20.00 -8.68 -65.26
N VAL A 29 19.64 -9.76 -64.55
CA VAL A 29 20.25 -11.09 -64.75
C VAL A 29 19.18 -12.19 -64.60
N LYS A 30 19.17 -13.13 -65.56
CA LYS A 30 18.25 -14.27 -65.73
C LYS A 30 18.23 -15.24 -64.51
N PRO A 31 17.15 -16.03 -64.31
CA PRO A 31 16.82 -16.62 -63.02
C PRO A 31 17.67 -17.86 -62.73
N ILE A 32 18.32 -17.85 -61.56
CA ILE A 32 18.75 -19.08 -60.90
C ILE A 32 17.82 -19.27 -59.70
N SER A 33 17.03 -20.34 -59.75
CA SER A 33 16.15 -20.74 -58.66
C SER A 33 16.97 -21.20 -57.46
N THR A 34 17.33 -20.29 -56.56
CA THR A 34 17.82 -20.63 -55.21
C THR A 34 16.71 -20.38 -54.20
N ILE A 35 16.18 -21.48 -53.65
CA ILE A 35 15.10 -21.52 -52.67
C ILE A 35 15.53 -20.75 -51.42
N THR A 36 14.82 -19.67 -51.13
CA THR A 36 14.97 -18.88 -49.90
C THR A 36 14.45 -19.64 -48.68
N SER A 37 15.16 -19.47 -47.56
CA SER A 37 14.91 -20.00 -46.22
C SER A 37 13.44 -20.04 -45.80
N PHE A 38 12.93 -21.22 -45.45
CA PHE A 38 11.63 -21.38 -44.80
C PHE A 38 11.79 -21.43 -43.27
N SER A 39 11.23 -20.42 -42.59
CA SER A 39 10.78 -20.51 -41.22
C SER A 39 9.62 -21.51 -41.12
N ALA A 40 9.68 -22.47 -40.19
CA ALA A 40 8.50 -23.27 -39.84
C ALA A 40 8.59 -23.73 -38.38
N THR A 41 7.82 -23.05 -37.52
CA THR A 41 7.54 -23.33 -36.10
C THR A 41 6.61 -24.53 -35.89
N ASP A 42 6.65 -25.55 -36.77
CA ASP A 42 5.83 -26.75 -36.58
C ASP A 42 6.64 -28.03 -36.83
N SER A 43 6.87 -28.78 -35.75
CA SER A 43 7.81 -29.91 -35.70
C SER A 43 7.41 -31.08 -36.62
N ALA A 44 6.15 -31.18 -37.03
CA ALA A 44 5.67 -32.20 -37.96
C ALA A 44 5.84 -31.80 -39.44
N ALA A 45 5.62 -30.52 -39.78
CA ALA A 45 5.84 -29.99 -41.13
C ALA A 45 7.34 -29.92 -41.46
N SER A 46 8.17 -29.60 -40.46
CA SER A 46 9.62 -29.54 -40.59
C SER A 46 10.19 -30.88 -41.07
N ARG A 47 9.80 -32.02 -40.46
CA ARG A 47 10.30 -33.35 -40.86
C ARG A 47 10.00 -33.76 -42.31
N SER A 48 8.88 -33.30 -42.88
CA SER A 48 8.46 -33.61 -44.25
C SER A 48 9.23 -32.78 -45.28
N ALA A 49 9.41 -31.49 -44.99
CA ALA A 49 10.19 -30.58 -45.81
C ALA A 49 11.70 -30.88 -45.72
N THR A 50 12.22 -31.19 -44.53
CA THR A 50 13.61 -31.66 -44.38
C THR A 50 13.80 -32.91 -45.23
N ARG A 51 12.94 -33.94 -45.11
CA ARG A 51 13.04 -35.21 -45.88
C ARG A 51 13.02 -35.01 -47.40
N GLY A 52 12.25 -34.05 -47.91
CA GLY A 52 12.23 -33.70 -49.34
C GLY A 52 13.54 -33.08 -49.84
N ALA A 53 14.20 -32.26 -49.01
CA ALA A 53 15.51 -31.68 -49.30
C ALA A 53 16.64 -32.73 -49.24
N ILE A 54 16.65 -33.63 -48.24
CA ILE A 54 17.67 -34.70 -48.10
C ILE A 54 17.57 -35.75 -49.22
N ASN A 55 16.37 -36.03 -49.73
CA ASN A 55 16.19 -36.97 -50.85
C ASN A 55 16.68 -36.42 -52.21
N SER A 56 16.92 -35.11 -52.31
CA SER A 56 17.47 -34.44 -53.51
C SER A 56 18.93 -34.03 -53.34
N ALA A 57 19.55 -34.39 -52.22
CA ALA A 57 20.89 -33.96 -51.85
C ALA A 57 21.93 -35.02 -52.23
N ASP A 58 23.05 -34.59 -52.80
CA ASP A 58 24.16 -35.47 -53.18
C ASP A 58 24.69 -36.25 -51.95
N LYS A 59 25.32 -37.41 -52.12
CA LYS A 59 25.90 -38.23 -51.03
C LYS A 59 26.89 -37.47 -50.14
N ASN A 60 27.28 -36.26 -50.54
CA ASN A 60 28.20 -35.38 -49.85
C ASN A 60 27.54 -34.30 -48.98
N THR A 61 26.21 -34.22 -48.88
CA THR A 61 25.52 -33.30 -47.96
C THR A 61 25.25 -33.92 -46.59
N THR A 62 25.26 -33.10 -45.55
CA THR A 62 24.93 -33.47 -44.16
C THR A 62 24.16 -32.35 -43.47
N PHE A 63 23.59 -32.63 -42.30
CA PHE A 63 22.78 -31.68 -41.54
C PHE A 63 23.09 -31.75 -40.05
N VAL A 64 22.98 -30.62 -39.35
CA VAL A 64 23.13 -30.53 -37.89
C VAL A 64 22.03 -29.65 -37.33
N THR A 65 21.49 -30.02 -36.17
CA THR A 65 20.48 -29.21 -35.47
C THR A 65 21.18 -28.22 -34.56
N VAL A 66 20.83 -26.94 -34.69
CA VAL A 66 21.25 -25.86 -33.81
C VAL A 66 20.04 -25.36 -33.03
N LYS A 67 20.15 -25.25 -31.71
CA LYS A 67 19.14 -24.66 -30.83
C LYS A 67 19.63 -23.31 -30.34
N ILE A 68 18.91 -22.24 -30.64
CA ILE A 68 19.24 -20.88 -30.18
C ILE A 68 18.15 -20.49 -29.17
N ASN A 69 18.50 -20.32 -27.90
CA ASN A 69 17.54 -20.02 -26.82
C ASN A 69 16.32 -20.97 -26.78
N GLY A 70 16.52 -22.24 -27.16
CA GLY A 70 15.47 -23.27 -27.22
C GLY A 70 14.83 -23.44 -28.60
N ASP A 71 14.89 -22.44 -29.48
CA ASP A 71 14.37 -22.51 -30.84
C ASP A 71 15.27 -23.35 -31.74
N SER A 72 14.70 -24.34 -32.42
CA SER A 72 15.45 -25.30 -33.24
C SER A 72 15.54 -24.86 -34.70
N ARG A 73 16.76 -24.85 -35.23
CA ARG A 73 17.10 -24.63 -36.63
C ARG A 73 17.92 -25.81 -37.17
N VAL A 74 17.71 -26.20 -38.41
CA VAL A 74 18.58 -27.17 -39.10
C VAL A 74 19.53 -26.41 -40.01
N VAL A 75 20.83 -26.70 -39.90
CA VAL A 75 21.87 -26.20 -40.81
C VAL A 75 22.24 -27.33 -41.76
N LEU A 76 22.17 -27.06 -43.06
CA LEU A 76 22.53 -27.98 -44.14
C LEU A 76 23.87 -27.53 -44.73
N GLY A 77 24.76 -28.48 -45.00
CA GLY A 77 26.08 -28.18 -45.55
C GLY A 77 26.76 -29.39 -46.17
N GLU A 78 27.91 -29.15 -46.79
CA GLU A 78 28.76 -30.22 -47.32
C GLU A 78 29.52 -30.93 -46.18
N LYS A 79 29.57 -32.25 -46.22
CA LYS A 79 30.18 -33.10 -45.18
C LYS A 79 31.66 -32.82 -44.97
N ALA A 80 32.38 -32.44 -46.03
CA ALA A 80 33.80 -32.09 -45.96
C ALA A 80 34.05 -30.76 -45.22
N ASN A 81 33.07 -29.85 -45.23
CA ASN A 81 33.20 -28.49 -44.72
C ASN A 81 32.45 -28.26 -43.41
N MET A 82 31.67 -29.24 -42.93
CA MET A 82 30.86 -29.12 -41.72
C MET A 82 31.29 -30.16 -40.67
N THR A 83 32.53 -30.04 -40.18
CA THR A 83 33.16 -31.08 -39.33
C THR A 83 33.20 -30.72 -37.84
N THR A 84 33.15 -29.44 -37.52
CA THR A 84 33.16 -28.91 -36.14
C THR A 84 31.98 -28.00 -35.86
N VAL A 85 31.74 -27.69 -34.58
CA VAL A 85 30.69 -26.73 -34.17
C VAL A 85 30.92 -25.36 -34.82
N LYS A 86 32.17 -24.88 -34.90
CA LYS A 86 32.51 -23.63 -35.60
C LYS A 86 32.05 -23.65 -37.06
N ASP A 87 32.34 -24.74 -37.76
CA ASP A 87 31.98 -24.90 -39.17
C ASP A 87 30.45 -24.90 -39.37
N VAL A 88 29.70 -25.51 -38.45
CA VAL A 88 28.23 -25.48 -38.45
C VAL A 88 27.70 -24.06 -38.29
N LEU A 89 28.30 -23.26 -37.41
CA LEU A 89 27.87 -21.87 -37.21
C LEU A 89 28.20 -20.99 -38.41
N GLU A 90 29.39 -21.15 -38.99
CA GLU A 90 29.81 -20.44 -40.21
C GLU A 90 28.92 -20.81 -41.40
N THR A 91 28.65 -22.11 -41.61
CA THR A 91 27.74 -22.60 -42.68
C THR A 91 26.31 -22.11 -42.48
N GLY A 92 25.88 -21.94 -41.23
CA GLY A 92 24.56 -21.45 -40.88
C GLY A 92 24.42 -19.92 -40.87
N ASP A 93 25.48 -19.17 -41.17
CA ASP A 93 25.54 -17.70 -40.99
C ASP A 93 25.14 -17.27 -39.56
N ILE A 94 25.57 -18.04 -38.55
CA ILE A 94 25.28 -17.79 -37.13
C ILE A 94 26.51 -17.16 -36.48
N THR A 95 26.43 -15.85 -36.23
CA THR A 95 27.47 -15.12 -35.46
C THR A 95 27.19 -15.25 -33.96
N LEU A 96 28.24 -15.46 -33.16
CA LEU A 96 28.17 -15.48 -31.69
C LEU A 96 28.55 -14.11 -31.12
N ASP A 97 27.76 -13.62 -30.17
CA ASP A 97 28.12 -12.46 -29.38
C ASP A 97 29.10 -12.83 -28.24
N PRO A 98 29.87 -11.86 -27.69
CA PRO A 98 30.89 -12.14 -26.67
C PRO A 98 30.38 -12.85 -25.41
N ASP A 99 29.10 -12.66 -25.09
CA ASP A 99 28.45 -13.20 -23.90
C ASP A 99 27.66 -14.52 -24.22
N ASP A 100 27.66 -15.00 -25.47
CA ASP A 100 26.95 -16.22 -25.87
C ASP A 100 27.66 -17.49 -25.35
N ALA A 101 26.87 -18.43 -24.82
CA ALA A 101 27.37 -19.73 -24.42
C ALA A 101 27.00 -20.79 -25.48
N VAL A 102 28.00 -21.46 -26.06
CA VAL A 102 27.82 -22.55 -27.03
C VAL A 102 28.22 -23.90 -26.45
N SER A 103 27.40 -24.92 -26.66
CA SER A 103 27.67 -26.31 -26.27
C SER A 103 27.20 -27.28 -27.36
N PRO A 104 28.03 -28.24 -27.83
CA PRO A 104 29.43 -28.46 -27.47
C PRO A 104 30.36 -27.29 -27.88
N SER A 105 31.63 -27.33 -27.47
CA SER A 105 32.60 -26.26 -27.76
C SER A 105 32.80 -26.05 -29.27
N LEU A 106 33.23 -24.86 -29.69
CA LEU A 106 33.47 -24.52 -31.11
C LEU A 106 34.38 -25.50 -31.86
N LYS A 107 35.32 -26.16 -31.16
CA LYS A 107 36.28 -27.13 -31.75
C LYS A 107 35.78 -28.58 -31.71
N SER A 108 34.65 -28.84 -31.05
CA SER A 108 34.09 -30.19 -30.94
C SER A 108 33.65 -30.68 -32.31
N LYS A 109 33.97 -31.93 -32.63
CA LYS A 109 33.51 -32.57 -33.88
C LYS A 109 32.00 -32.77 -33.84
N VAL A 110 31.35 -32.59 -34.98
CA VAL A 110 29.90 -32.75 -35.13
C VAL A 110 29.57 -33.96 -36.01
N THR A 111 28.40 -34.52 -35.76
CA THR A 111 27.74 -35.55 -36.56
C THR A 111 26.26 -35.18 -36.70
N GLU A 112 25.51 -35.87 -37.55
CA GLU A 112 24.06 -35.63 -37.74
C GLU A 112 23.23 -35.82 -36.46
N ALA A 113 23.75 -36.59 -35.50
CA ALA A 113 23.13 -36.77 -34.19
C ALA A 113 23.49 -35.64 -33.19
N THR A 114 24.42 -34.76 -33.55
CA THR A 114 24.86 -33.68 -32.67
C THR A 114 23.84 -32.56 -32.66
N VAL A 115 23.48 -32.09 -31.46
CA VAL A 115 22.67 -30.90 -31.26
C VAL A 115 23.58 -29.82 -30.69
N VAL A 116 23.76 -28.73 -31.42
CA VAL A 116 24.50 -27.55 -30.97
C VAL A 116 23.53 -26.63 -30.27
N THR A 117 23.77 -26.30 -29.01
CA THR A 117 22.97 -25.33 -28.25
C THR A 117 23.74 -24.04 -28.11
N ILE A 118 23.12 -22.93 -28.49
CA ILE A 118 23.57 -21.56 -28.25
C ILE A 118 22.57 -20.92 -27.29
N ASN A 119 23.07 -20.48 -26.15
CA ASN A 119 22.34 -19.63 -25.23
C ASN A 119 22.86 -18.21 -25.44
N ARG A 120 22.07 -17.38 -26.12
CA ARG A 120 22.44 -15.99 -26.35
C ARG A 120 22.20 -15.15 -25.12
N ALA A 121 23.14 -14.24 -24.85
CA ALA A 121 23.00 -13.27 -23.78
C ALA A 121 22.21 -12.05 -24.24
N ASP A 122 20.95 -12.26 -24.60
CA ASP A 122 20.08 -11.17 -25.03
C ASP A 122 19.80 -10.24 -23.84
N ALA A 123 20.02 -8.95 -24.05
CA ALA A 123 19.68 -7.90 -23.09
C ALA A 123 18.24 -7.48 -23.34
N ASP A 124 17.37 -7.78 -22.38
CA ASP A 124 15.96 -7.49 -22.44
C ASP A 124 15.60 -6.36 -21.47
N VAL A 125 14.60 -5.55 -21.84
CA VAL A 125 14.10 -4.48 -20.97
C VAL A 125 12.90 -5.03 -20.22
N GLU A 126 13.08 -5.29 -18.93
CA GLU A 126 12.00 -5.73 -18.05
C GLU A 126 11.50 -4.58 -17.19
N THR A 127 10.18 -4.44 -17.10
CA THR A 127 9.50 -3.57 -16.15
C THR A 127 8.90 -4.40 -15.03
N ASN A 128 9.19 -4.03 -13.78
CA ASN A 128 8.62 -4.67 -12.60
C ASN A 128 7.98 -3.64 -11.67
N ASP A 129 6.73 -3.90 -11.27
CA ASP A 129 5.99 -3.08 -10.31
C ASP A 129 6.22 -3.63 -8.89
N THR A 130 6.63 -2.74 -7.98
CA THR A 130 6.83 -3.04 -6.56
C THR A 130 5.99 -2.12 -5.70
N GLU A 131 5.44 -2.65 -4.61
CA GLU A 131 4.62 -1.86 -3.70
C GLU A 131 5.48 -0.96 -2.80
N ILE A 132 5.06 0.29 -2.64
CA ILE A 132 5.63 1.23 -1.66
C ILE A 132 4.68 1.26 -0.45
N ALA A 133 5.19 0.90 0.72
CA ALA A 133 4.42 0.99 1.96
C ALA A 133 4.04 2.46 2.26
N PHE A 134 2.87 2.65 2.87
CA PHE A 134 2.46 3.94 3.42
C PHE A 134 2.87 4.06 4.89
N ASN A 135 3.00 5.29 5.39
CA ASN A 135 3.27 5.53 6.80
C ASN A 135 1.96 5.72 7.57
N GLU A 136 1.97 5.42 8.87
CA GLU A 136 0.89 5.80 9.78
C GLU A 136 1.25 7.11 10.49
N VAL A 137 0.44 8.15 10.28
CA VAL A 137 0.60 9.45 10.91
C VAL A 137 -0.48 9.60 11.99
N ARG A 138 -0.04 9.74 13.25
CA ARG A 138 -0.93 9.99 14.39
C ARG A 138 -1.01 11.49 14.65
N LYS A 139 -2.22 12.04 14.61
CA LYS A 139 -2.48 13.47 14.84
C LYS A 139 -3.41 13.65 16.02
N GLU A 140 -2.95 14.37 17.03
CA GLU A 140 -3.76 14.67 18.20
C GLU A 140 -4.90 15.65 17.86
N THR A 141 -6.07 15.43 18.44
CA THR A 141 -7.22 16.34 18.29
C THR A 141 -8.10 16.38 19.53
N SER A 142 -8.52 17.57 19.92
CA SER A 142 -9.50 17.76 21.00
C SER A 142 -10.94 17.45 20.58
N SER A 143 -11.19 17.25 19.28
CA SER A 143 -12.51 16.88 18.76
C SER A 143 -12.89 15.42 19.04
N LEU A 144 -11.91 14.59 19.39
CA LEU A 144 -12.13 13.22 19.81
C LEU A 144 -11.87 13.11 21.32
N PRO A 145 -12.71 12.35 22.03
CA PRO A 145 -12.48 12.05 23.42
C PRO A 145 -11.17 11.28 23.68
N LYS A 146 -10.54 11.49 24.84
CA LYS A 146 -9.18 11.02 25.17
C LYS A 146 -9.12 9.50 25.13
N GLY A 147 -8.16 9.00 24.37
CA GLY A 147 -7.96 7.56 24.16
C GLY A 147 -8.82 6.96 23.04
N GLN A 148 -9.72 7.72 22.41
CA GLN A 148 -10.36 7.27 21.18
C GLN A 148 -9.47 7.55 19.97
N GLU A 149 -9.45 6.62 19.03
CA GLU A 149 -8.78 6.77 17.74
C GLU A 149 -9.82 6.74 16.61
N LYS A 150 -9.64 7.60 15.61
CA LYS A 150 -10.45 7.56 14.39
C LYS A 150 -9.55 7.71 13.18
N VAL A 151 -9.73 6.84 12.19
CA VAL A 151 -9.07 7.00 10.90
C VAL A 151 -9.71 8.18 10.17
N GLU A 152 -8.92 9.21 9.89
CA GLU A 152 -9.32 10.36 9.05
C GLU A 152 -9.08 10.07 7.58
N THR A 153 -7.98 9.39 7.28
CA THR A 153 -7.62 9.01 5.90
C THR A 153 -7.05 7.60 5.92
N GLU A 154 -7.65 6.71 5.12
CA GLU A 154 -7.13 5.36 4.95
C GLU A 154 -5.83 5.36 4.16
N GLY A 155 -4.88 4.56 4.63
CA GLY A 155 -3.59 4.39 3.97
C GLY A 155 -3.74 3.63 2.67
N GLN A 156 -3.02 4.06 1.63
CA GLN A 156 -2.94 3.34 0.37
C GLN A 156 -1.50 3.13 -0.02
N LYS A 157 -1.16 1.89 -0.38
CA LYS A 157 0.16 1.57 -0.92
C LYS A 157 0.39 2.32 -2.24
N GLY A 158 1.62 2.79 -2.41
CA GLY A 158 2.12 3.30 -3.67
C GLY A 158 2.64 2.18 -4.56
N ILE A 159 3.04 2.53 -5.77
CA ILE A 159 3.63 1.62 -6.76
C ILE A 159 4.88 2.30 -7.32
N MET A 160 6.02 1.61 -7.21
CA MET A 160 7.27 1.95 -7.87
C MET A 160 7.46 1.02 -9.06
N GLU A 161 7.55 1.61 -10.25
CA GLU A 161 7.87 0.89 -11.48
C GLU A 161 9.38 0.98 -11.68
N THR A 162 10.02 -0.18 -11.81
CA THR A 162 11.46 -0.29 -12.02
C THR A 162 11.71 -0.91 -13.38
N THR A 163 12.42 -0.18 -14.23
CA THR A 163 12.88 -0.68 -15.53
C THR A 163 14.33 -1.11 -15.43
N SER A 164 14.57 -2.38 -15.70
CA SER A 164 15.89 -3.00 -15.62
C SER A 164 16.29 -3.53 -16.99
N LEU A 165 17.56 -3.36 -17.34
CA LEU A 165 18.18 -4.11 -18.43
C LEU A 165 18.66 -5.44 -17.87
N ILE A 166 18.01 -6.53 -18.28
CA ILE A 166 18.28 -7.89 -17.82
C ILE A 166 19.02 -8.63 -18.93
N LYS A 167 20.26 -9.05 -18.67
CA LYS A 167 20.92 -10.03 -19.53
C LYS A 167 20.65 -11.42 -18.98
N ARG A 168 20.17 -12.32 -19.83
CA ARG A 168 19.97 -13.73 -19.49
C ARG A 168 20.79 -14.61 -20.42
N ALA A 169 21.43 -15.65 -19.89
CA ALA A 169 22.00 -16.73 -20.71
C ALA A 169 21.06 -17.93 -20.58
N GLY A 170 20.15 -18.10 -21.54
CA GLY A 170 18.99 -18.99 -21.38
C GLY A 170 18.04 -18.48 -20.29
N ASP A 171 17.61 -19.34 -19.36
CA ASP A 171 16.66 -18.98 -18.28
C ASP A 171 17.33 -18.29 -17.07
N LYS A 172 18.66 -18.21 -17.05
CA LYS A 172 19.41 -17.68 -15.90
C LYS A 172 19.73 -16.21 -16.11
N VAL A 173 19.23 -15.35 -15.22
CA VAL A 173 19.64 -13.95 -15.13
C VAL A 173 21.12 -13.87 -14.73
N ILE A 174 21.95 -13.33 -15.62
CA ILE A 174 23.40 -13.18 -15.41
C ILE A 174 23.77 -11.77 -14.94
N SER A 175 22.98 -10.77 -15.31
CA SER A 175 23.11 -9.41 -14.78
C SER A 175 21.78 -8.66 -14.86
N SER A 176 21.47 -7.88 -13.82
CA SER A 176 20.35 -6.93 -13.80
C SER A 176 20.89 -5.54 -13.48
N ASN A 177 20.62 -4.57 -14.35
CA ASN A 177 20.95 -3.17 -14.11
C ASN A 177 19.69 -2.32 -14.18
N VAL A 178 19.32 -1.74 -13.05
CA VAL A 178 18.24 -0.75 -12.98
C VAL A 178 18.76 0.57 -13.54
N PHE A 179 18.16 1.05 -14.62
CA PHE A 179 18.53 2.35 -15.21
C PHE A 179 17.43 3.40 -15.04
N ALA A 180 16.20 3.00 -14.73
CA ALA A 180 15.11 3.91 -14.42
C ALA A 180 14.19 3.33 -13.34
N SER A 181 13.86 4.13 -12.34
CA SER A 181 12.78 3.85 -11.40
C SER A 181 11.98 5.12 -11.14
N TRP A 182 10.67 4.98 -11.05
CA TRP A 182 9.80 6.11 -10.70
C TRP A 182 8.59 5.65 -9.91
N VAL A 183 8.02 6.60 -9.17
CA VAL A 183 6.79 6.41 -8.42
C VAL A 183 5.61 6.57 -9.39
N LYS A 184 5.04 5.45 -9.83
CA LYS A 184 3.85 5.39 -10.71
C LYS A 184 2.59 5.78 -9.95
N LYS A 185 2.50 5.38 -8.67
CA LYS A 185 1.46 5.82 -7.73
C LYS A 185 2.13 6.17 -6.39
N ALA A 186 1.97 7.39 -5.91
CA ALA A 186 2.48 7.76 -4.58
C ALA A 186 1.69 7.03 -3.48
N PRO A 187 2.36 6.57 -2.41
CA PRO A 187 1.64 6.08 -1.23
C PRO A 187 0.86 7.22 -0.59
N VAL A 188 -0.29 6.90 -0.04
CA VAL A 188 -1.10 7.81 0.78
C VAL A 188 -0.96 7.36 2.21
N ASP A 189 -0.43 8.22 3.07
CA ASP A 189 -0.28 7.93 4.49
C ASP A 189 -1.65 7.74 5.16
N LYS A 190 -1.71 6.79 6.09
CA LYS A 190 -2.88 6.59 6.93
C LYS A 190 -2.85 7.60 8.06
N VAL A 191 -3.88 8.44 8.15
CA VAL A 191 -3.98 9.45 9.21
C VAL A 191 -4.94 8.95 10.28
N ILE A 192 -4.41 8.76 11.49
CA ILE A 192 -5.18 8.38 12.67
C ILE A 192 -5.26 9.61 13.58
N LEU A 193 -6.47 10.09 13.80
CA LEU A 193 -6.76 11.10 14.81
C LEU A 193 -6.77 10.43 16.19
N VAL A 194 -5.93 10.92 17.09
CA VAL A 194 -5.88 10.48 18.48
C VAL A 194 -6.56 11.53 19.34
N GLY A 195 -7.60 11.12 20.06
CA GLY A 195 -8.34 12.02 20.94
C GLY A 195 -7.50 12.50 22.11
N THR A 196 -7.49 13.81 22.29
CA THR A 196 -6.97 14.51 23.48
C THR A 196 -8.07 15.32 24.17
N GLY A 197 -9.28 15.35 23.61
CA GLY A 197 -10.43 15.96 24.24
C GLY A 197 -10.76 15.21 25.51
N SER A 198 -11.15 15.87 26.59
CA SER A 198 -11.55 15.18 27.82
C SER A 198 -12.78 14.28 27.55
N THR A 199 -12.54 12.96 27.43
CA THR A 199 -13.57 11.92 27.51
C THR A 199 -14.15 12.00 28.90
N LYS A 200 -15.47 12.15 28.99
CA LYS A 200 -16.21 11.53 30.08
C LYS A 200 -15.89 10.05 30.08
N SER A 201 -15.24 9.53 31.10
CA SER A 201 -15.12 8.09 31.31
C SER A 201 -16.50 7.59 31.67
N SER A 202 -17.23 7.13 30.65
CA SER A 202 -18.41 6.31 30.82
C SER A 202 -17.98 4.91 31.26
N SER A 203 -17.47 4.79 32.48
CA SER A 203 -17.53 3.53 33.22
C SER A 203 -18.98 3.36 33.69
N SER A 204 -19.89 3.08 32.75
CA SER A 204 -21.29 2.81 33.06
C SER A 204 -21.37 1.43 33.72
N ALA A 205 -21.17 1.38 35.03
CA ALA A 205 -21.83 0.38 35.83
C ALA A 205 -23.34 0.59 35.64
N ASP A 206 -24.09 -0.48 35.40
CA ASP A 206 -25.54 -0.45 35.30
C ASP A 206 -26.13 -0.06 36.66
N LEU A 207 -26.27 1.25 36.90
CA LEU A 207 -26.90 1.81 38.11
C LEU A 207 -28.43 1.85 37.99
N GLY A 208 -28.99 1.36 36.88
CA GLY A 208 -30.41 1.44 36.59
C GLY A 208 -30.90 2.86 36.27
N THR A 209 -32.23 3.00 36.20
CA THR A 209 -32.91 4.25 35.83
C THR A 209 -33.53 4.90 37.06
N THR A 210 -33.32 6.20 37.22
CA THR A 210 -33.95 7.02 38.26
C THR A 210 -34.94 7.97 37.61
N VAL A 211 -36.18 8.02 38.11
CA VAL A 211 -37.18 8.99 37.62
C VAL A 211 -36.85 10.38 38.19
N PRO A 212 -36.62 11.39 37.35
CA PRO A 212 -36.37 12.76 37.83
C PRO A 212 -37.58 13.33 38.57
N ALA A 213 -37.34 14.00 39.70
CA ALA A 213 -38.37 14.65 40.51
C ALA A 213 -38.21 16.18 40.53
N GLY A 214 -39.26 16.88 40.11
CA GLY A 214 -39.29 18.34 40.09
C GLY A 214 -38.51 18.96 38.93
N GLU A 215 -38.61 20.29 38.79
CA GLU A 215 -38.08 21.01 37.62
C GLU A 215 -36.55 20.89 37.48
N VAL A 216 -35.81 21.03 38.58
CA VAL A 216 -34.34 21.04 38.57
C VAL A 216 -33.78 19.70 38.11
N GLN A 217 -34.32 18.59 38.64
CA GLN A 217 -33.87 17.25 38.26
C GLN A 217 -34.28 16.91 36.83
N SER A 218 -35.50 17.25 36.41
CA SER A 218 -35.94 17.03 35.04
C SER A 218 -35.07 17.78 34.02
N TRP A 219 -34.72 19.03 34.31
CA TRP A 219 -33.78 19.78 33.48
C TRP A 219 -32.38 19.14 33.48
N ALA A 220 -31.88 18.71 34.64
CA ALA A 220 -30.58 18.07 34.76
C ALA A 220 -30.51 16.74 33.99
N HIS A 221 -31.55 15.92 34.07
CA HIS A 221 -31.70 14.68 33.31
C HIS A 221 -31.71 14.93 31.81
N GLN A 222 -32.56 15.84 31.34
CA GLN A 222 -32.60 16.20 29.91
C GLN A 222 -31.25 16.76 29.43
N TYR A 223 -30.64 17.65 30.21
CA TYR A 223 -29.32 18.19 29.91
C TYR A 223 -28.28 17.08 29.80
N LEU A 224 -28.35 16.04 30.64
CA LEU A 224 -27.43 14.93 30.58
C LEU A 224 -27.60 14.15 29.26
N LEU A 225 -28.83 13.77 28.92
CA LEU A 225 -29.13 13.03 27.69
C LEU A 225 -28.74 13.83 26.43
N ASP A 226 -29.06 15.13 26.38
CA ASP A 226 -28.73 16.02 25.26
C ASP A 226 -27.21 16.14 25.01
N ASN A 227 -26.40 15.88 26.05
CA ASN A 227 -24.94 15.98 25.99
C ASN A 227 -24.25 14.60 25.95
N GLY A 228 -24.99 13.54 25.62
CA GLY A 228 -24.45 12.20 25.39
C GLY A 228 -24.15 11.41 26.65
N TYR A 229 -24.70 11.81 27.81
CA TYR A 229 -24.65 11.02 29.03
C TYR A 229 -25.75 9.97 29.07
N SER A 230 -25.54 8.98 29.91
CA SER A 230 -26.44 7.85 30.09
C SER A 230 -27.42 8.06 31.26
N GLU A 231 -28.43 7.20 31.34
CA GLU A 231 -29.30 7.11 32.51
C GLU A 231 -28.52 6.80 33.80
N ALA A 232 -27.44 6.02 33.71
CA ALA A 232 -26.57 5.72 34.85
C ALA A 232 -25.85 6.98 35.37
N ASP A 233 -25.48 7.91 34.47
CA ASP A 233 -24.91 9.20 34.86
C ASP A 233 -25.91 10.06 35.63
N PHE A 234 -27.18 10.06 35.21
CA PHE A 234 -28.22 10.78 35.96
C PHE A 234 -28.49 10.13 37.31
N THR A 235 -28.59 8.80 37.37
CA THR A 235 -28.73 8.08 38.64
C THR A 235 -27.59 8.40 39.60
N ALA A 236 -26.34 8.39 39.10
CA ALA A 236 -25.16 8.77 39.88
C ALA A 236 -25.20 10.24 40.35
N ALA A 237 -25.51 11.19 39.44
CA ALA A 237 -25.63 12.61 39.78
C ALA A 237 -26.72 12.86 40.82
N ASN A 238 -27.88 12.23 40.65
CA ASN A 238 -29.00 12.34 41.58
C ASN A 238 -28.62 11.83 42.97
N TYR A 239 -27.93 10.71 43.04
CA TYR A 239 -27.47 10.17 44.31
C TYR A 239 -26.54 11.15 45.03
N ILE A 240 -25.51 11.65 44.35
CA ILE A 240 -24.53 12.58 44.95
C ILE A 240 -25.23 13.87 45.39
N ILE A 241 -25.90 14.57 44.48
CA ILE A 241 -26.51 15.89 44.75
C ILE A 241 -27.57 15.80 45.85
N ASN A 242 -28.30 14.69 45.95
CA ASN A 242 -29.26 14.50 47.02
C ASN A 242 -28.60 14.44 48.40
N HIS A 243 -27.43 13.82 48.52
CA HIS A 243 -26.68 13.79 49.78
C HIS A 243 -25.96 15.10 50.08
N GLU A 244 -25.49 15.81 49.04
CA GLU A 244 -24.75 17.06 49.20
C GLU A 244 -25.66 18.25 49.54
N SER A 245 -26.79 18.40 48.84
CA SER A 245 -27.63 19.60 48.95
C SER A 245 -29.13 19.33 48.99
N GLY A 246 -29.56 18.08 48.82
CA GLY A 246 -30.97 17.76 48.59
C GLY A 246 -31.53 18.48 47.35
N TRP A 247 -30.69 18.72 46.35
CA TRP A 247 -31.03 19.49 45.13
C TRP A 247 -31.36 20.97 45.35
N SER A 248 -30.98 21.57 46.48
CA SER A 248 -31.16 23.00 46.72
C SER A 248 -29.97 23.81 46.16
N PRO A 249 -30.17 24.71 45.18
CA PRO A 249 -29.10 25.52 44.61
C PRO A 249 -28.58 26.60 45.59
N THR A 250 -29.27 26.82 46.70
CA THR A 250 -28.87 27.79 47.74
C THR A 250 -28.40 27.10 49.02
N ALA A 251 -28.28 25.76 49.01
CA ALA A 251 -27.76 25.01 50.15
C ALA A 251 -26.38 25.52 50.56
N THR A 252 -26.24 25.89 51.82
CA THR A 252 -24.98 26.34 52.39
C THR A 252 -24.67 25.50 53.62
N ASN A 253 -23.52 24.83 53.61
CA ASN A 253 -23.04 24.15 54.80
C ASN A 253 -22.57 25.18 55.83
N PRO A 254 -23.17 25.27 57.02
CA PRO A 254 -22.87 26.32 58.00
C PRO A 254 -21.47 26.18 58.60
N THR A 255 -20.88 24.98 58.59
CA THR A 255 -19.58 24.71 59.20
C THR A 255 -18.45 24.91 58.20
N SER A 256 -18.58 24.37 56.98
CA SER A 256 -17.53 24.45 55.97
C SER A 256 -17.68 25.63 55.03
N GLY A 257 -18.87 26.19 54.85
CA GLY A 257 -19.16 27.21 53.83
C GLY A 257 -19.27 26.66 52.40
N ALA A 258 -19.34 25.34 52.24
CA ALA A 258 -19.65 24.70 50.96
C ALA A 258 -21.04 25.15 50.44
N TYR A 259 -21.17 25.35 49.13
CA TYR A 259 -22.34 26.03 48.55
C TYR A 259 -22.92 25.34 47.31
N GLY A 260 -24.25 25.37 47.19
CA GLY A 260 -25.00 25.00 46.00
C GLY A 260 -25.16 23.49 45.79
N LEU A 261 -25.63 23.11 44.60
CA LEU A 261 -26.01 21.73 44.26
C LEU A 261 -24.91 20.70 44.57
N GLY A 262 -23.68 21.01 44.14
CA GLY A 262 -22.52 20.15 44.34
C GLY A 262 -21.71 20.44 45.60
N GLN A 263 -22.19 21.31 46.50
CA GLN A 263 -21.45 21.74 47.70
C GLN A 263 -20.00 22.17 47.40
N ALA A 264 -19.84 23.10 46.46
CA ALA A 264 -18.53 23.59 46.07
C ALA A 264 -17.84 24.36 47.22
N TYR A 265 -16.57 24.05 47.49
CA TYR A 265 -15.76 24.77 48.48
C TYR A 265 -14.45 25.33 47.87
N PRO A 266 -14.26 26.66 47.84
CA PRO A 266 -15.28 27.70 48.05
C PRO A 266 -16.30 27.73 46.90
N GLY A 267 -17.51 28.21 47.17
CA GLY A 267 -18.60 28.31 46.17
C GLY A 267 -18.24 29.08 44.91
N SER A 268 -17.33 30.06 45.02
CA SER A 268 -16.84 30.88 43.91
C SER A 268 -16.17 30.08 42.78
N LYS A 269 -15.78 28.83 43.02
CA LYS A 269 -15.29 27.93 41.95
C LYS A 269 -16.33 27.73 40.84
N MET A 270 -17.62 27.86 41.14
CA MET A 270 -18.69 27.72 40.15
C MET A 270 -18.74 28.87 39.14
N ALA A 271 -18.03 29.98 39.39
CA ALA A 271 -17.92 31.09 38.45
C ALA A 271 -17.33 30.68 37.09
N SER A 272 -16.57 29.58 37.03
CA SER A 272 -16.04 29.04 35.76
C SER A 272 -17.14 28.50 34.83
N ALA A 273 -18.31 28.16 35.36
CA ALA A 273 -19.46 27.69 34.56
C ALA A 273 -20.43 28.82 34.18
N GLY A 274 -20.35 29.98 34.86
CA GLY A 274 -21.22 31.14 34.61
C GLY A 274 -21.19 32.14 35.77
N ALA A 275 -21.33 33.43 35.45
CA ALA A 275 -21.31 34.50 36.46
C ALA A 275 -22.51 34.48 37.42
N ASP A 276 -23.60 33.81 37.04
CA ASP A 276 -24.86 33.66 37.78
C ASP A 276 -24.89 32.40 38.67
N TRP A 277 -23.73 31.78 38.91
CA TRP A 277 -23.58 30.53 39.66
C TRP A 277 -24.23 30.54 41.04
N GLN A 278 -24.36 31.71 41.67
CA GLN A 278 -24.83 31.81 43.03
C GLN A 278 -26.32 31.44 43.17
N THR A 279 -27.14 31.60 42.13
CA THR A 279 -28.58 31.30 42.20
C THR A 279 -29.07 30.41 41.06
N ASN A 280 -28.27 30.25 39.99
CA ASN A 280 -28.67 29.48 38.82
C ASN A 280 -28.28 28.00 38.96
N TYR A 281 -29.27 27.14 39.20
CA TYR A 281 -29.09 25.68 39.29
C TYR A 281 -28.46 25.08 38.02
N LYS A 282 -28.71 25.66 36.83
CA LYS A 282 -28.14 25.17 35.57
C LYS A 282 -26.63 25.39 35.54
N THR A 283 -26.19 26.55 36.00
CA THR A 283 -24.77 26.91 36.10
C THR A 283 -24.07 26.01 37.12
N GLN A 284 -24.68 25.81 38.29
CA GLN A 284 -24.14 24.94 39.33
C GLN A 284 -24.06 23.47 38.87
N PHE A 285 -25.08 22.98 38.18
CA PHE A 285 -25.08 21.61 37.65
C PHE A 285 -24.00 21.45 36.58
N LYS A 286 -23.86 22.38 35.63
CA LYS A 286 -22.77 22.36 34.64
C LYS A 286 -21.39 22.33 35.29
N TRP A 287 -21.20 23.11 36.36
CA TRP A 287 -19.97 23.08 37.13
C TRP A 287 -19.74 21.72 37.80
N PHE A 288 -20.75 21.18 38.50
CA PHE A 288 -20.70 19.86 39.15
C PHE A 288 -20.28 18.78 38.15
N ILE A 289 -20.93 18.79 36.99
CA ILE A 289 -20.66 17.87 35.90
C ILE A 289 -19.23 18.01 35.40
N SER A 290 -18.70 19.22 35.23
CA SER A 290 -17.29 19.45 34.86
C SER A 290 -16.31 19.02 35.95
N TYR A 291 -16.67 19.20 37.22
CA TYR A 291 -15.84 18.82 38.36
C TYR A 291 -15.70 17.30 38.47
N CYS A 292 -16.80 16.55 38.33
CA CYS A 292 -16.79 15.09 38.31
C CYS A 292 -15.83 14.55 37.24
N GLU A 293 -15.76 15.20 36.09
CA GLU A 293 -14.82 14.81 35.03
C GLU A 293 -13.38 15.05 35.35
N GLN A 294 -13.08 16.26 35.80
CA GLN A 294 -11.70 16.62 36.04
C GLN A 294 -11.13 15.84 37.21
N ARG A 295 -11.95 15.53 38.21
CA ARG A 295 -11.49 14.94 39.46
C ARG A 295 -11.59 13.41 39.51
N TYR A 296 -12.62 12.83 38.90
CA TYR A 296 -12.91 11.38 38.95
C TYR A 296 -12.90 10.72 37.58
N GLY A 297 -12.82 11.51 36.51
CA GLY A 297 -12.96 11.02 35.14
C GLY A 297 -14.39 10.72 34.74
N GLY A 298 -15.41 11.01 35.56
CA GLY A 298 -16.79 10.64 35.23
C GLY A 298 -17.75 10.85 36.41
N ILE A 299 -19.04 11.02 36.12
CA ILE A 299 -20.09 11.14 37.16
C ILE A 299 -20.27 9.80 37.90
N VAL A 300 -20.32 8.68 37.17
CA VAL A 300 -20.38 7.34 37.78
C VAL A 300 -19.12 7.03 38.61
N ALA A 301 -17.95 7.48 38.14
CA ALA A 301 -16.70 7.33 38.90
C ALA A 301 -16.71 8.17 40.19
N ALA A 302 -17.25 9.39 40.15
CA ALA A 302 -17.46 10.24 41.33
C ALA A 302 -18.42 9.58 42.32
N TYR A 303 -19.49 8.96 41.83
CA TYR A 303 -20.43 8.20 42.67
C TYR A 303 -19.74 7.03 43.37
N ASN A 304 -18.96 6.23 42.64
CA ASN A 304 -18.22 5.11 43.25
C ASN A 304 -17.22 5.59 44.31
N TYR A 305 -16.58 6.75 44.08
CA TYR A 305 -15.71 7.36 45.07
C TYR A 305 -16.49 7.82 46.31
N TRP A 306 -17.65 8.45 46.11
CA TRP A 306 -18.54 8.89 47.18
C TRP A 306 -18.98 7.71 48.06
N ILE A 307 -19.42 6.60 47.47
CA ILE A 307 -19.83 5.40 48.22
C ILE A 307 -18.70 4.87 49.11
N ALA A 308 -17.44 5.03 48.69
CA ALA A 308 -16.28 4.57 49.44
C ALA A 308 -15.79 5.56 50.52
N HIS A 309 -16.02 6.87 50.35
CA HIS A 309 -15.37 7.91 51.18
C HIS A 309 -16.35 8.92 51.81
N ASN A 310 -17.64 8.84 51.50
CA ASN A 310 -18.69 9.79 51.90
C ASN A 310 -18.40 11.25 51.50
N ASN A 311 -17.61 11.44 50.45
CA ASN A 311 -17.33 12.73 49.81
C ASN A 311 -16.90 12.50 48.36
N TYR A 312 -16.92 13.54 47.56
CA TYR A 312 -16.43 13.59 46.18
C TYR A 312 -15.91 15.01 45.88
#